data_AF-P50278-F1
#
_entry.id   AF-P50278-F1
#
_cell.length_a   1.000
_cell.length_b   1.000
_cell.length_c   1.000
_cell.angle_alpha   90.00
_cell.angle_beta   90.00
_cell.angle_gamma   90.00
#
_symmetry.space_group_name_H-M   'P 1'
#
loop_
_entity.id
_entity.type
_entity.pdbx_description
1 polymer ?
#
loop_
_entity_poly.entity_id
_entity_poly.type
_entity_poly.pdbx_seq_one_letter_code
_entity_poly.pdbx_strand_id
1 'polypeptide(L)'
;MTTTVPKVFAFHEFAGVAEAVADHVIHAQNSALKKGKVSRSTQMSGTSLNGNGNTESKTMERVNSVRSNASSRGGSEDGATKKLKKEKERRFKIALSGGSLIQVLHEGLLKRDDVQWGKWDIYFADERLVPFSSSESNYGLAKRKIFDLIDTEKYGTPKIYHIDESLINDPQECADNYEKILIKGFAGRDSVKLPMFDLFLLGCAPDGHIASLFPNFQENLRENLAWVIPVENAPSGPSNRISLTIPVICHSHRVTFVVEGATKAPVIKTIMERPEKGLPSSIVNEGAAGRVSWFVDDDALKDVFVIKKKYKFYDDENLTE
;
A
#
# COMPACT_ATOMS: atom_id res chain seq x y z
N MET A 1 12.23 -5.75 22.16
CA MET A 1 12.08 -5.19 20.80
C MET A 1 12.87 -3.91 20.76
N THR A 2 13.81 -3.76 19.82
CA THR A 2 14.46 -2.46 19.57
C THR A 2 13.39 -1.51 19.04
N THR A 3 12.88 -0.63 19.90
CA THR A 3 11.90 0.39 19.53
C THR A 3 12.60 1.39 18.60
N THR A 4 12.49 1.18 17.31
CA THR A 4 12.91 2.20 16.34
C THR A 4 11.99 3.40 16.52
N VAL A 5 12.55 4.52 16.96
CA VAL A 5 11.82 5.79 17.09
C VAL A 5 11.21 6.15 15.74
N PRO A 6 9.90 6.41 15.66
CA PRO A 6 9.26 6.78 14.41
C PRO A 6 9.87 8.09 13.85
N LYS A 7 9.84 8.25 12.52
CA LYS A 7 10.25 9.52 11.92
C LYS A 7 9.12 10.53 12.08
N VAL A 8 9.32 11.59 12.86
CA VAL A 8 8.34 12.68 13.02
C VAL A 8 8.85 13.91 12.28
N PHE A 9 8.13 14.31 11.22
CA PHE A 9 8.39 15.51 10.44
C PHE A 9 7.40 16.60 10.85
N ALA A 10 7.92 17.74 11.31
CA ALA A 10 7.13 18.86 11.80
C ALA A 10 7.18 20.03 10.80
N PHE A 11 6.04 20.69 10.59
CA PHE A 11 5.90 21.80 9.65
C PHE A 11 5.23 23.00 10.33
N HIS A 12 5.67 24.21 9.97
CA HIS A 12 5.14 25.42 10.59
C HIS A 12 3.65 25.66 10.26
N GLU A 13 3.27 25.37 9.01
CA GLU A 13 1.93 25.59 8.48
C GLU A 13 1.42 24.35 7.73
N PHE A 14 0.10 24.24 7.64
CA PHE A 14 -0.64 23.21 6.91
C PHE A 14 -0.16 23.03 5.46
N ALA A 15 0.09 24.13 4.74
CA ALA A 15 0.55 24.08 3.35
C ALA A 15 1.87 23.28 3.21
N GLY A 16 2.78 23.43 4.19
CA GLY A 16 4.03 22.67 4.21
C GLY A 16 3.83 21.17 4.44
N VAL A 17 2.78 20.79 5.19
CA VAL A 17 2.40 19.37 5.36
C VAL A 17 1.92 18.80 4.04
N ALA A 18 1.01 19.49 3.34
CA ALA A 18 0.46 19.01 2.07
C ALA A 18 1.52 18.81 0.98
N GLU A 19 2.44 19.77 0.82
CA GLU A 19 3.55 19.66 -0.13
C GLU A 19 4.50 18.49 0.22
N ALA A 20 4.86 18.34 1.49
CA ALA A 20 5.75 17.27 1.93
C ALA A 20 5.11 15.88 1.86
N VAL A 21 3.82 15.77 2.17
CA VAL A 21 3.06 14.52 2.01
C VAL A 21 2.97 14.16 0.52
N ALA A 22 2.71 15.11 -0.37
CA ALA A 22 2.69 14.87 -1.80
C ALA A 22 4.05 14.38 -2.32
N ASP A 23 5.13 15.06 -1.96
CA ASP A 23 6.50 14.64 -2.29
C ASP A 23 6.81 13.23 -1.77
N HIS A 24 6.43 12.92 -0.53
CA HIS A 24 6.58 11.58 0.06
C HIS A 24 5.81 10.50 -0.72
N VAL A 25 4.58 10.80 -1.14
CA VAL A 25 3.75 9.90 -1.94
C VAL A 25 4.39 9.64 -3.31
N ILE A 26 4.91 10.67 -3.97
CA ILE A 26 5.61 10.52 -5.26
C ILE A 26 6.90 9.73 -5.13
N HIS A 27 7.68 9.96 -4.07
CA HIS A 27 8.84 9.13 -3.78
C HIS A 27 8.45 7.66 -3.58
N ALA A 28 7.35 7.39 -2.88
CA ALA A 28 6.85 6.03 -2.69
C ALA A 28 6.39 5.39 -4.02
N GLN A 29 5.67 6.14 -4.85
CA GLN A 29 5.31 5.77 -6.23
C GLN A 29 6.56 5.38 -7.02
N ASN A 30 7.54 6.28 -7.13
CA ASN A 30 8.73 6.08 -7.95
C ASN A 30 9.56 4.89 -7.45
N SER A 31 9.69 4.72 -6.13
CA SER A 31 10.30 3.53 -5.51
C SER A 31 9.59 2.23 -5.91
N ALA A 32 8.26 2.20 -5.84
CA ALA A 32 7.46 1.02 -6.14
C ALA A 32 7.55 0.62 -7.63
N LEU A 33 7.54 1.60 -8.52
CA LEU A 33 7.61 1.39 -9.97
C LEU A 33 9.02 0.98 -10.43
N LYS A 34 10.08 1.44 -9.76
CA LYS A 34 11.47 1.04 -10.03
C LYS A 34 11.79 -0.40 -9.64
N LYS A 35 11.28 -0.89 -8.51
CA LYS A 35 11.49 -2.29 -8.09
C LYS A 35 11.04 -3.30 -9.16
N GLY A 36 10.03 -2.93 -9.95
CA GLY A 36 9.63 -3.71 -11.12
C GLY A 36 10.71 -3.78 -12.22
N LYS A 37 11.49 -2.71 -12.44
CA LYS A 37 12.54 -2.65 -13.47
C LYS A 37 13.79 -3.47 -13.08
N VAL A 38 14.23 -3.44 -11.82
CA VAL A 38 15.43 -4.21 -11.37
C VAL A 38 15.20 -5.72 -11.44
N SER A 39 13.97 -6.17 -11.17
CA SER A 39 13.61 -7.58 -11.36
C SER A 39 13.73 -8.04 -12.83
N ARG A 40 13.54 -7.12 -13.79
CA ARG A 40 13.66 -7.40 -15.23
C ARG A 40 15.12 -7.48 -15.71
N SER A 41 16.03 -6.67 -15.20
CA SER A 41 17.44 -6.69 -15.63
C SER A 41 18.19 -7.92 -15.13
N THR A 42 17.88 -8.40 -13.91
CA THR A 42 18.56 -9.57 -13.31
C THR A 42 18.19 -10.88 -14.00
N GLN A 43 17.02 -10.97 -14.65
CA GLN A 43 16.62 -12.17 -15.39
C GLN A 43 17.17 -12.24 -16.83
N MET A 44 17.65 -11.13 -17.40
CA MET A 44 18.15 -11.13 -18.80
C MET A 44 19.67 -11.33 -18.94
N SER A 45 20.46 -11.30 -17.86
CA SER A 45 21.92 -11.49 -17.91
C SER A 45 22.39 -12.95 -17.67
N GLY A 46 21.45 -13.90 -17.53
CA GLY A 46 21.73 -15.29 -17.15
C GLY A 46 21.73 -16.31 -18.29
N THR A 47 22.26 -16.01 -19.48
CA THR A 47 22.46 -17.01 -20.54
C THR A 47 23.52 -16.58 -21.54
N SER A 48 24.77 -17.05 -21.36
CA SER A 48 25.77 -17.34 -22.42
C SER A 48 27.18 -17.38 -21.82
N LEU A 49 27.60 -18.54 -21.31
CA LEU A 49 29.02 -18.89 -21.18
C LEU A 49 29.18 -20.35 -21.63
N ASN A 50 29.40 -20.53 -22.94
CA ASN A 50 29.98 -21.75 -23.50
C ASN A 50 31.49 -21.69 -23.27
N GLY A 51 31.99 -22.44 -22.30
CA GLY A 51 33.42 -22.64 -22.05
C GLY A 51 33.85 -24.00 -22.57
N ASN A 52 34.51 -24.01 -23.74
CA ASN A 52 35.24 -25.16 -24.27
C ASN A 52 36.44 -25.46 -23.37
N GLY A 53 36.51 -26.68 -22.81
CA GLY A 53 37.67 -27.18 -22.07
C GLY A 53 37.94 -28.63 -22.45
N ASN A 54 38.92 -28.85 -23.32
CA ASN A 54 39.51 -30.15 -23.64
C ASN A 54 40.28 -30.68 -22.42
N THR A 55 40.05 -31.92 -22.00
CA THR A 55 41.11 -32.80 -21.47
C THR A 55 40.67 -34.27 -21.43
N GLU A 56 41.59 -35.13 -21.87
CA GLU A 56 41.45 -36.57 -22.10
C GLU A 56 41.58 -37.41 -20.81
N SER A 57 40.78 -38.47 -20.66
CA SER A 57 41.27 -39.83 -20.35
C SER A 57 40.16 -40.87 -20.18
N LYS A 58 40.22 -41.87 -21.08
CA LYS A 58 40.06 -43.34 -20.92
C LYS A 58 39.14 -43.88 -19.81
N THR A 59 38.21 -44.79 -20.16
CA THR A 59 38.35 -46.27 -20.02
C THR A 59 36.98 -47.01 -20.11
N MET A 60 36.93 -48.09 -20.93
CA MET A 60 36.05 -49.30 -20.95
C MET A 60 34.52 -49.16 -21.15
N GLU A 61 33.97 -49.55 -22.30
CA GLU A 61 33.56 -50.92 -22.76
C GLU A 61 32.27 -51.49 -22.12
N ARG A 62 31.16 -51.49 -22.88
CA ARG A 62 30.39 -52.71 -23.18
C ARG A 62 29.34 -52.50 -24.28
N VAL A 63 29.35 -53.45 -25.22
CA VAL A 63 28.54 -53.58 -26.43
C VAL A 63 27.21 -54.26 -26.13
N ASN A 64 26.12 -53.85 -26.77
CA ASN A 64 25.08 -54.77 -27.25
C ASN A 64 24.29 -54.18 -28.44
N SER A 65 24.30 -54.95 -29.53
CA SER A 65 23.53 -54.86 -30.77
C SER A 65 22.00 -54.93 -30.52
N VAL A 66 21.10 -54.46 -31.38
CA VAL A 66 20.62 -55.13 -32.61
C VAL A 66 19.68 -54.20 -33.43
N ARG A 67 19.94 -54.11 -34.75
CA ARG A 67 19.06 -53.97 -35.95
C ARG A 67 17.66 -53.35 -35.80
N SER A 68 17.38 -52.20 -36.42
CA SER A 68 17.00 -51.94 -37.83
C SER A 68 15.49 -52.05 -38.13
N ASN A 69 14.86 -50.93 -38.50
CA ASN A 69 13.96 -50.85 -39.66
C ASN A 69 13.65 -49.39 -40.01
N ALA A 70 13.77 -49.07 -41.30
CA ALA A 70 13.49 -47.79 -41.91
C ALA A 70 12.16 -47.88 -42.70
N SER A 71 11.30 -46.88 -42.56
CA SER A 71 10.28 -46.45 -43.54
C SER A 71 9.64 -45.16 -42.99
N SER A 72 10.04 -43.99 -43.47
CA SER A 72 9.41 -43.24 -44.57
C SER A 72 8.07 -42.59 -44.23
N ARG A 73 8.05 -41.26 -44.41
CA ARG A 73 6.92 -40.38 -44.78
C ARG A 73 5.96 -39.92 -43.67
N GLY A 74 6.00 -38.60 -43.45
CA GLY A 74 4.80 -37.78 -43.61
C GLY A 74 4.39 -36.97 -42.37
N GLY A 75 4.49 -35.64 -42.52
CA GLY A 75 3.50 -34.69 -41.98
C GLY A 75 3.47 -34.50 -40.47
N SER A 76 4.02 -33.37 -40.01
CA SER A 76 3.24 -32.30 -39.37
C SER A 76 4.19 -31.27 -38.78
N GLU A 77 4.19 -30.07 -39.36
CA GLU A 77 4.77 -28.88 -38.76
C GLU A 77 3.91 -28.48 -37.55
N ASP A 78 4.26 -28.99 -36.37
CA ASP A 78 3.77 -28.44 -35.11
C ASP A 78 4.53 -27.14 -34.81
N GLY A 79 4.06 -26.04 -35.39
CA GLY A 79 4.40 -24.68 -35.00
C GLY A 79 3.90 -24.37 -33.60
N ALA A 80 4.63 -24.80 -32.57
CA ALA A 80 4.38 -24.44 -31.19
C ALA A 80 4.76 -22.96 -30.95
N THR A 81 3.86 -22.04 -31.30
CA THR A 81 3.98 -20.63 -30.94
C THR A 81 3.84 -20.49 -29.43
N LYS A 82 4.97 -20.41 -28.71
CA LYS A 82 5.01 -20.05 -27.29
C LYS A 82 4.32 -18.70 -27.11
N LYS A 83 3.08 -18.69 -26.61
CA LYS A 83 2.41 -17.48 -26.11
C LYS A 83 3.27 -16.89 -25.00
N LEU A 84 4.03 -15.85 -25.31
CA LEU A 84 4.70 -15.01 -24.32
C LEU A 84 3.63 -14.51 -23.34
N LYS A 85 3.71 -14.94 -22.07
CA LYS A 85 2.86 -14.39 -21.01
C LYS A 85 3.12 -12.89 -20.93
N LYS A 86 2.11 -12.08 -21.26
CA LYS A 86 2.17 -10.62 -21.06
C LYS A 86 2.41 -10.37 -19.57
N GLU A 87 3.62 -9.98 -19.20
CA GLU A 87 3.94 -9.62 -17.82
C GLU A 87 3.01 -8.49 -17.38
N LYS A 88 2.40 -8.65 -16.20
CA LYS A 88 1.51 -7.64 -15.63
C LYS A 88 2.36 -6.41 -15.28
N GLU A 89 1.97 -5.24 -15.77
CA GLU A 89 2.62 -3.98 -15.42
C GLU A 89 2.62 -3.77 -13.89
N ARG A 90 3.76 -3.39 -13.31
CA ARG A 90 3.86 -3.03 -11.89
C ARG A 90 3.07 -1.74 -11.66
N ARG A 91 2.20 -1.78 -10.65
CA ARG A 91 1.36 -0.65 -10.24
C ARG A 91 1.74 -0.25 -8.81
N PHE A 92 1.62 1.04 -8.51
CA PHE A 92 1.79 1.58 -7.17
C PHE A 92 0.50 1.34 -6.38
N LYS A 93 0.59 0.54 -5.32
CA LYS A 93 -0.57 0.15 -4.50
C LYS A 93 -0.60 0.97 -3.22
N ILE A 94 -1.62 1.83 -3.09
CA ILE A 94 -1.77 2.75 -1.96
C ILE A 94 -3.10 2.53 -1.25
N ALA A 95 -3.11 2.62 0.08
CA ALA A 95 -4.33 2.65 0.89
C ALA A 95 -4.53 4.05 1.50
N LEU A 96 -5.76 4.56 1.45
CA LEU A 96 -6.13 5.89 1.95
C LEU A 96 -7.17 5.77 3.07
N SER A 97 -6.95 6.44 4.20
CA SER A 97 -8.04 6.76 5.12
C SER A 97 -8.85 7.97 4.63
N GLY A 98 -10.04 8.18 5.18
CA GLY A 98 -10.83 9.38 4.91
C GLY A 98 -10.41 10.61 5.73
N GLY A 99 -11.37 11.49 5.97
CA GLY A 99 -11.21 12.69 6.78
C GLY A 99 -10.36 13.78 6.12
N SER A 100 -9.66 14.58 6.93
CA SER A 100 -8.82 15.70 6.46
C SER A 100 -7.68 15.25 5.55
N LEU A 101 -7.22 14.00 5.64
CA LEU A 101 -6.19 13.44 4.76
C LEU A 101 -6.56 13.63 3.27
N ILE A 102 -7.83 13.49 2.90
CA ILE A 102 -8.27 13.68 1.52
C ILE A 102 -8.03 15.12 1.06
N GLN A 103 -8.24 16.10 1.94
CA GLN A 103 -7.97 17.51 1.63
C GLN A 103 -6.46 17.78 1.49
N VAL A 104 -5.63 17.19 2.35
CA VAL A 104 -4.15 17.29 2.24
C VAL A 104 -3.68 16.74 0.89
N LEU A 105 -4.20 15.57 0.49
CA LEU A 105 -3.85 14.95 -0.79
C LEU A 105 -4.37 15.76 -1.98
N HIS A 106 -5.56 16.33 -1.88
CA HIS A 106 -6.10 17.24 -2.89
C HIS A 106 -5.17 18.44 -3.09
N GLU A 107 -4.77 19.12 -2.01
CA GLU A 107 -3.93 20.32 -2.07
C GLU A 107 -2.50 20.06 -2.52
N GLY A 108 -1.97 18.88 -2.20
CA GLY A 108 -0.61 18.50 -2.53
C GLY A 108 -0.47 17.83 -3.92
N LEU A 109 -1.31 16.84 -4.24
CA LEU A 109 -1.12 16.00 -5.44
C LEU A 109 -1.67 16.61 -6.72
N LEU A 110 -2.80 17.32 -6.69
CA LEU A 110 -3.38 17.87 -7.94
C LEU A 110 -2.55 19.01 -8.55
N LYS A 111 -1.64 19.62 -7.77
CA LYS A 111 -0.74 20.67 -8.23
C LYS A 111 0.54 20.13 -8.90
N ARG A 112 0.77 18.82 -8.85
CA ARG A 112 1.98 18.18 -9.35
C ARG A 112 1.80 17.60 -10.76
N ASP A 113 2.88 17.57 -11.53
CA ASP A 113 2.93 17.02 -12.89
C ASP A 113 3.71 15.69 -13.01
N ASP A 114 4.28 15.21 -11.91
CA ASP A 114 5.02 13.96 -11.81
C ASP A 114 4.21 12.80 -11.22
N VAL A 115 2.91 13.01 -11.01
CA VAL A 115 1.97 11.97 -10.57
C VAL A 115 1.61 11.06 -11.73
N GLN A 116 1.95 9.77 -11.62
CA GLN A 116 1.65 8.76 -12.62
C GLN A 116 0.31 8.06 -12.32
N TRP A 117 -0.79 8.83 -12.27
CA TRP A 117 -2.12 8.36 -11.88
C TRP A 117 -2.55 7.06 -12.57
N GLY A 118 -2.26 6.92 -13.87
CA GLY A 118 -2.52 5.71 -14.65
C GLY A 118 -1.91 4.41 -14.09
N LYS A 119 -0.91 4.51 -13.21
CA LYS A 119 -0.21 3.39 -12.57
C LYS A 119 -0.61 3.14 -11.12
N TRP A 120 -1.61 3.84 -10.60
CA TRP A 120 -2.05 3.68 -9.21
C TRP A 120 -3.16 2.63 -9.09
N ASP A 121 -3.04 1.77 -8.08
CA ASP A 121 -4.14 1.01 -7.51
C ASP A 121 -4.45 1.63 -6.13
N ILE A 122 -5.59 2.29 -6.02
CA ILE A 122 -6.01 3.01 -4.80
C ILE A 122 -7.04 2.17 -4.06
N TYR A 123 -6.75 1.86 -2.80
CA TYR A 123 -7.63 1.17 -1.86
C TYR A 123 -7.95 2.11 -0.69
N PHE A 124 -8.90 1.71 0.16
CA PHE A 124 -9.33 2.45 1.33
C PHE A 124 -8.98 1.66 2.60
N ALA A 125 -8.46 2.38 3.60
CA ALA A 125 -8.12 1.81 4.91
C ALA A 125 -9.37 1.42 5.71
N ASP A 126 -10.45 2.16 5.51
CA ASP A 126 -11.77 1.98 6.10
C ASP A 126 -12.83 2.63 5.21
N GLU A 127 -14.09 2.29 5.44
CA GLU A 127 -15.22 3.00 4.86
C GLU A 127 -16.40 3.00 5.82
N ARG A 128 -17.17 4.09 5.79
CA ARG A 128 -18.42 4.27 6.52
C ARG A 128 -19.52 3.70 5.63
N LEU A 129 -20.33 2.80 6.16
CA LEU A 129 -21.36 2.10 5.39
C LEU A 129 -22.59 3.01 5.22
N VAL A 130 -22.40 4.00 4.37
CA VAL A 130 -23.37 5.02 3.97
C VAL A 130 -23.32 5.15 2.45
N PRO A 131 -24.36 5.72 1.81
CA PRO A 131 -24.30 5.99 0.38
C PRO A 131 -23.09 6.85 0.00
N PHE A 132 -22.51 6.63 -1.18
CA PHE A 132 -21.37 7.39 -1.71
C PHE A 132 -21.69 8.87 -1.96
N SER A 133 -22.96 9.21 -2.09
CA SER A 133 -23.44 10.60 -2.13
C SER A 133 -23.31 11.31 -0.78
N SER A 134 -23.22 10.56 0.33
CA SER A 134 -23.01 11.10 1.67
C SER A 134 -21.68 11.85 1.77
N SER A 135 -21.66 12.90 2.59
CA SER A 135 -20.43 13.60 2.98
C SER A 135 -19.51 12.74 3.84
N GLU A 136 -20.06 11.71 4.50
CA GLU A 136 -19.34 10.83 5.43
C GLU A 136 -18.59 9.67 4.74
N SER A 137 -18.88 9.39 3.46
CA SER A 137 -18.18 8.34 2.70
C SER A 137 -16.76 8.78 2.34
N ASN A 138 -15.79 7.95 2.70
CA ASN A 138 -14.37 8.14 2.38
C ASN A 138 -14.15 8.11 0.86
N TYR A 139 -14.71 7.09 0.17
CA TYR A 139 -14.65 7.00 -1.29
C TYR A 139 -15.39 8.16 -1.95
N GLY A 140 -16.61 8.47 -1.51
CA GLY A 140 -17.39 9.59 -2.05
C GLY A 140 -16.63 10.91 -1.96
N LEU A 141 -15.99 11.18 -0.80
CA LEU A 141 -15.16 12.36 -0.59
C LEU A 141 -13.94 12.38 -1.51
N ALA A 142 -13.17 11.27 -1.56
CA ALA A 142 -11.99 11.15 -2.42
C ALA A 142 -12.33 11.30 -3.91
N LYS A 143 -13.48 10.75 -4.34
CA LYS A 143 -13.98 10.88 -5.70
C LYS A 143 -14.22 12.35 -6.07
N ARG A 144 -14.99 13.08 -5.25
CA ARG A 144 -15.34 14.49 -5.49
C ARG A 144 -14.14 15.44 -5.41
N LYS A 145 -13.20 15.17 -4.50
CA LYS A 145 -12.07 16.06 -4.20
C LYS A 145 -10.81 15.77 -5.00
N ILE A 146 -10.68 14.56 -5.54
CA ILE A 146 -9.45 14.13 -6.22
C ILE A 146 -9.81 13.46 -7.55
N PHE A 147 -10.50 12.32 -7.52
CA PHE A 147 -10.55 11.45 -8.70
C PHE A 147 -11.28 12.08 -9.90
N ASP A 148 -12.38 12.82 -9.65
CA ASP A 148 -13.13 13.52 -10.71
C ASP A 148 -12.39 14.75 -11.26
N LEU A 149 -11.31 15.18 -10.61
CA LEU A 149 -10.50 16.34 -10.99
C LEU A 149 -9.19 15.95 -11.70
N ILE A 150 -8.89 14.66 -11.84
CA ILE A 150 -7.67 14.19 -12.52
C ILE A 150 -7.82 14.40 -14.03
N ASP A 151 -6.83 15.06 -14.65
CA ASP A 151 -6.64 15.05 -16.10
C ASP A 151 -6.17 13.65 -16.55
N THR A 152 -7.15 12.78 -16.82
CA THR A 152 -6.89 11.38 -17.17
C THR A 152 -6.31 11.19 -18.57
N GLU A 153 -6.41 12.20 -19.46
CA GLU A 153 -5.75 12.17 -20.76
C GLU A 153 -4.24 12.36 -20.59
N LYS A 154 -3.84 13.32 -19.76
CA LYS A 154 -2.43 13.62 -19.50
C LYS A 154 -1.76 12.61 -18.58
N TYR A 155 -2.40 12.22 -17.47
CA TYR A 155 -1.75 11.43 -16.42
C TYR A 155 -2.23 9.97 -16.34
N GLY A 156 -3.23 9.59 -17.13
CA GLY A 156 -3.87 8.28 -17.10
C GLY A 156 -4.85 8.10 -15.94
N THR A 157 -5.71 7.08 -16.04
CA THR A 157 -6.75 6.80 -15.04
C THR A 157 -6.27 5.85 -13.95
N PRO A 158 -6.37 6.20 -12.64
CA PRO A 158 -6.09 5.28 -11.56
C PRO A 158 -7.14 4.17 -11.49
N LYS A 159 -6.77 3.01 -10.92
CA LYS A 159 -7.74 1.98 -10.55
C LYS A 159 -8.16 2.17 -9.12
N ILE A 160 -9.45 2.36 -8.89
CA ILE A 160 -10.02 2.58 -7.55
C ILE A 160 -10.73 1.31 -7.07
N TYR A 161 -10.42 0.91 -5.85
CA TYR A 161 -10.94 -0.29 -5.21
C TYR A 161 -11.63 0.11 -3.90
N HIS A 162 -12.95 0.21 -3.94
CA HIS A 162 -13.81 0.58 -2.82
C HIS A 162 -14.84 -0.53 -2.55
N ILE A 163 -15.67 -0.36 -1.52
CA ILE A 163 -16.76 -1.29 -1.18
C ILE A 163 -17.84 -1.34 -2.27
N ASP A 164 -18.72 -2.34 -2.19
CA ASP A 164 -19.97 -2.36 -2.95
C ASP A 164 -21.07 -1.60 -2.18
N GLU A 165 -21.58 -0.50 -2.74
CA GLU A 165 -22.62 0.33 -2.11
C GLU A 165 -23.91 -0.44 -1.86
N SER A 166 -24.20 -1.49 -2.63
CA SER A 166 -25.40 -2.31 -2.43
C SER A 166 -25.36 -3.15 -1.15
N LEU A 167 -24.18 -3.32 -0.56
CA LEU A 167 -23.94 -4.12 0.65
C LEU A 167 -23.87 -3.28 1.93
N ILE A 168 -24.08 -1.96 1.89
CA ILE A 168 -23.92 -1.08 3.08
C ILE A 168 -24.85 -1.41 4.25
N ASN A 169 -25.93 -2.15 4.01
CA ASN A 169 -26.86 -2.61 5.05
C ASN A 169 -26.46 -3.95 5.69
N ASP A 170 -25.39 -4.59 5.22
CA ASP A 170 -24.84 -5.83 5.76
C ASP A 170 -23.31 -5.66 5.96
N PRO A 171 -22.88 -5.22 7.15
CA PRO A 171 -21.47 -4.94 7.41
C PRO A 171 -20.54 -6.14 7.17
N GLN A 172 -20.98 -7.35 7.51
CA GLN A 172 -20.18 -8.56 7.35
C GLN A 172 -20.02 -8.92 5.87
N GLU A 173 -21.13 -8.97 5.11
CA GLU A 173 -21.09 -9.24 3.66
C GLU A 173 -20.27 -8.17 2.92
N CYS A 174 -20.37 -6.90 3.34
CA CYS A 174 -19.57 -5.81 2.80
C CYS A 174 -18.07 -5.99 3.07
N ALA A 175 -17.68 -6.36 4.30
CA ALA A 175 -16.29 -6.64 4.66
C ALA A 175 -15.73 -7.82 3.85
N ASP A 176 -16.48 -8.92 3.75
CA ASP A 176 -16.11 -10.12 2.97
C ASP A 176 -15.95 -9.80 1.48
N ASN A 177 -16.82 -8.97 0.92
CA ASN A 177 -16.72 -8.52 -0.47
C ASN A 177 -15.43 -7.71 -0.68
N TYR A 178 -15.13 -6.77 0.22
CA TYR A 178 -13.92 -5.96 0.12
C TYR A 178 -12.65 -6.80 0.29
N GLU A 179 -12.67 -7.80 1.17
CA GLU A 179 -11.58 -8.76 1.32
C GLU A 179 -11.33 -9.55 0.01
N LYS A 180 -12.39 -10.01 -0.67
CA LYS A 180 -12.26 -10.67 -1.99
C LYS A 180 -11.63 -9.76 -3.04
N ILE A 181 -11.95 -8.46 -3.03
CA ILE A 181 -11.32 -7.45 -3.90
C ILE A 181 -9.81 -7.36 -3.61
N LEU A 182 -9.41 -7.30 -2.34
CA LEU A 182 -8.01 -7.28 -1.92
C LEU A 182 -7.28 -8.56 -2.33
N ILE A 183 -7.84 -9.74 -2.06
CA ILE A 183 -7.24 -11.03 -2.43
C ILE A 183 -6.96 -11.07 -3.94
N LYS A 184 -7.93 -10.68 -4.77
CA LYS A 184 -7.76 -10.60 -6.23
C LYS A 184 -6.68 -9.58 -6.65
N GLY A 185 -6.57 -8.47 -5.92
CA GLY A 185 -5.61 -7.40 -6.17
C GLY A 185 -4.16 -7.74 -5.80
N PHE A 186 -3.96 -8.58 -4.77
CA PHE A 186 -2.65 -8.85 -4.15
C PHE A 186 -2.14 -10.29 -4.31
N ALA A 187 -3.00 -11.30 -4.27
CA ALA A 187 -2.58 -12.71 -4.35
C ALA A 187 -2.22 -13.11 -5.78
N GLY A 188 -2.84 -12.53 -6.81
CA GLY A 188 -2.55 -12.93 -8.19
C GLY A 188 -2.80 -14.42 -8.39
N ARG A 189 -1.74 -15.22 -8.61
CA ARG A 189 -1.80 -16.69 -8.68
C ARG A 189 -1.20 -17.40 -7.46
N ASP A 190 -0.48 -16.67 -6.61
CA ASP A 190 0.22 -17.22 -5.47
C ASP A 190 -0.52 -16.83 -4.19
N SER A 191 -0.68 -17.75 -3.25
CA SER A 191 -1.25 -17.40 -1.96
C SER A 191 -0.31 -16.43 -1.23
N VAL A 192 -0.79 -15.22 -0.91
CA VAL A 192 -0.10 -14.30 -0.01
C VAL A 192 -0.79 -14.31 1.35
N LYS A 193 -0.02 -14.25 2.44
CA LYS A 193 -0.58 -14.26 3.79
C LYS A 193 -1.28 -12.93 4.13
N LEU A 194 -0.69 -11.81 3.72
CA LEU A 194 -1.19 -10.46 3.93
C LEU A 194 -0.90 -9.62 2.67
N PRO A 195 -1.75 -8.64 2.33
CA PRO A 195 -1.50 -7.72 1.24
C PRO A 195 -0.39 -6.74 1.65
N MET A 196 0.56 -6.50 0.76
CA MET A 196 1.65 -5.55 0.99
C MET A 196 1.46 -4.28 0.16
N PHE A 197 0.93 -3.24 0.78
CA PHE A 197 0.83 -1.90 0.17
C PHE A 197 2.21 -1.25 0.03
N ASP A 198 2.42 -0.48 -1.03
CA ASP A 198 3.64 0.32 -1.21
C ASP A 198 3.65 1.53 -0.26
N LEU A 199 2.46 2.07 0.03
CA LEU A 199 2.21 3.15 0.98
C LEU A 199 0.83 3.00 1.61
N PHE A 200 0.76 3.18 2.93
CA PHE A 200 -0.50 3.19 3.67
C PHE A 200 -0.62 4.55 4.37
N LEU A 201 -1.61 5.36 3.98
CA LEU A 201 -1.81 6.70 4.52
C LEU A 201 -2.95 6.70 5.54
N LEU A 202 -2.67 7.21 6.73
CA LEU A 202 -3.59 7.25 7.86
C LEU A 202 -3.72 8.68 8.40
N GLY A 203 -4.95 9.09 8.69
CA GLY A 203 -5.21 10.11 9.70
C GLY A 203 -5.15 9.52 11.12
N CYS A 204 -5.15 10.39 12.12
CA CYS A 204 -5.37 10.01 13.52
C CYS A 204 -6.47 10.89 14.12
N ALA A 205 -7.51 10.28 14.67
CA ALA A 205 -8.57 11.00 15.35
C ALA A 205 -8.16 11.44 16.77
N PRO A 206 -8.88 12.40 17.39
CA PRO A 206 -8.52 12.92 18.73
C PRO A 206 -8.61 11.89 19.86
N ASP A 207 -9.34 10.78 19.67
CA ASP A 207 -9.41 9.63 20.59
C ASP A 207 -8.30 8.60 20.32
N GLY A 208 -7.53 8.74 19.24
CA GLY A 208 -6.44 7.85 18.86
C GLY A 208 -6.83 6.75 17.89
N HIS A 209 -8.10 6.72 17.44
CA HIS A 209 -8.53 5.77 16.42
C HIS A 209 -7.87 6.08 15.08
N ILE A 210 -7.64 5.01 14.32
CA ILE A 210 -7.11 5.04 12.95
C ILE A 210 -8.02 4.15 12.11
N ALA A 211 -8.18 4.47 10.82
CA ALA A 211 -9.16 3.77 9.99
C ALA A 211 -10.53 3.74 10.72
N SER A 212 -11.11 2.56 10.93
CA SER A 212 -12.26 2.39 11.84
C SER A 212 -11.94 1.48 13.04
N LEU A 213 -10.68 1.49 13.48
CA LEU A 213 -10.19 0.76 14.66
C LEU A 213 -10.18 1.70 15.87
N PHE A 214 -11.11 1.50 16.79
CA PHE A 214 -11.34 2.39 17.94
C PHE A 214 -10.66 1.93 19.23
N PRO A 215 -10.29 2.87 20.13
CA PRO A 215 -9.94 2.52 21.50
C PRO A 215 -11.05 1.68 22.14
N ASN A 216 -10.65 0.75 23.02
CA ASN A 216 -11.55 -0.14 23.77
C ASN A 216 -12.35 -1.17 22.94
N PHE A 217 -12.25 -1.20 21.61
CA PHE A 217 -12.81 -2.26 20.77
C PHE A 217 -11.80 -3.41 20.64
N GLN A 218 -11.52 -4.09 21.77
CA GLN A 218 -10.42 -5.05 21.88
C GLN A 218 -10.51 -6.22 20.90
N GLU A 219 -11.71 -6.64 20.51
CA GLU A 219 -11.93 -7.65 19.48
C GLU A 219 -11.31 -7.22 18.15
N ASN A 220 -11.69 -6.05 17.64
CA ASN A 220 -11.18 -5.48 16.40
C ASN A 220 -9.67 -5.21 16.45
N LEU A 221 -9.15 -4.78 17.61
CA LEU A 221 -7.71 -4.50 17.79
C LEU A 221 -6.85 -5.76 17.89
N ARG A 222 -7.44 -6.91 18.23
CA ARG A 222 -6.73 -8.19 18.37
C ARG A 222 -6.91 -9.12 17.17
N GLU A 223 -7.76 -8.74 16.21
CA GLU A 223 -7.95 -9.47 14.96
C GLU A 223 -6.62 -9.70 14.23
N ASN A 224 -6.31 -10.96 13.95
CA ASN A 224 -5.02 -11.39 13.40
C ASN A 224 -5.12 -12.34 12.19
N LEU A 225 -6.33 -12.73 11.79
CA LEU A 225 -6.63 -13.63 10.68
C LEU A 225 -7.23 -12.88 9.49
N ALA A 226 -8.29 -12.11 9.73
CA ALA A 226 -9.01 -11.37 8.69
C ALA A 226 -8.18 -10.19 8.16
N TRP A 227 -8.32 -9.89 6.87
CA TRP A 227 -7.74 -8.69 6.28
C TRP A 227 -8.66 -7.49 6.45
N VAL A 228 -9.97 -7.73 6.38
CA VAL A 228 -11.03 -6.74 6.54
C VAL A 228 -12.01 -7.22 7.61
N ILE A 229 -12.47 -6.31 8.47
CA ILE A 229 -13.50 -6.59 9.46
C ILE A 229 -14.67 -5.62 9.34
N PRO A 230 -15.91 -6.07 9.65
CA PRO A 230 -16.98 -5.15 9.98
C PRO A 230 -16.67 -4.44 11.30
N VAL A 231 -17.12 -3.20 11.42
CA VAL A 231 -17.10 -2.43 12.66
C VAL A 231 -18.50 -1.90 12.88
N GLU A 232 -19.22 -2.56 13.76
CA GLU A 232 -20.56 -2.16 14.19
C GLU A 232 -20.50 -1.36 15.50
N ASN A 233 -21.51 -0.52 15.73
CA ASN A 233 -21.61 0.32 16.92
C ASN A 233 -20.40 1.25 17.14
N ALA A 234 -19.81 1.77 16.06
CA ALA A 234 -18.70 2.73 16.16
C ALA A 234 -19.05 3.89 17.11
N PRO A 235 -18.16 4.28 18.04
CA PRO A 235 -18.45 5.24 19.11
C PRO A 235 -18.61 6.69 18.61
N SER A 236 -18.32 6.96 17.34
CA SER A 236 -18.50 8.26 16.70
C SER A 236 -18.88 8.09 15.23
N GLY A 237 -19.54 9.09 14.64
CA GLY A 237 -19.97 9.08 13.23
C GLY A 237 -21.01 7.98 12.92
N PRO A 238 -21.12 7.55 11.64
CA PRO A 238 -21.96 6.41 11.28
C PRO A 238 -21.53 5.14 12.03
N SER A 239 -22.52 4.43 12.59
CA SER A 239 -22.31 3.27 13.47
C SER A 239 -21.67 2.08 12.76
N ASN A 240 -21.99 1.89 11.48
CA ASN A 240 -21.55 0.74 10.69
C ASN A 240 -20.47 1.15 9.72
N ARG A 241 -19.36 0.43 9.76
CA ARG A 241 -18.15 0.68 8.98
C ARG A 241 -17.49 -0.65 8.61
N ILE A 242 -16.51 -0.60 7.73
CA ILE A 242 -15.50 -1.66 7.59
C ILE A 242 -14.11 -1.08 7.82
N SER A 243 -13.16 -1.93 8.21
CA SER A 243 -11.76 -1.51 8.40
C SER A 243 -10.80 -2.59 7.94
N LEU A 244 -9.66 -2.17 7.38
CA LEU A 244 -8.48 -3.03 7.31
C LEU A 244 -7.93 -3.24 8.73
N THR A 245 -7.45 -4.46 8.98
CA THR A 245 -6.97 -4.88 10.30
C THR A 245 -5.53 -4.41 10.57
N ILE A 246 -5.12 -4.41 11.84
CA ILE A 246 -3.77 -4.03 12.25
C ILE A 246 -2.68 -4.84 11.52
N PRO A 247 -2.78 -6.18 11.37
CA PRO A 247 -1.79 -6.95 10.61
C PRO A 247 -1.63 -6.45 9.17
N VAL A 248 -2.72 -6.12 8.48
CA VAL A 248 -2.69 -5.58 7.12
C VAL A 248 -1.96 -4.25 7.07
N ILE A 249 -2.34 -3.32 7.96
CA ILE A 249 -1.72 -1.98 8.04
C ILE A 249 -0.22 -2.13 8.29
N CYS A 250 0.16 -2.90 9.32
CA CYS A 250 1.54 -3.13 9.71
C CYS A 250 2.35 -3.93 8.69
N HIS A 251 1.73 -4.65 7.75
CA HIS A 251 2.45 -5.36 6.69
C HIS A 251 2.88 -4.46 5.51
N SER A 252 2.42 -3.21 5.47
CA SER A 252 2.73 -2.26 4.41
C SER A 252 4.21 -1.87 4.34
N HIS A 253 4.73 -1.57 3.15
CA HIS A 253 6.13 -1.15 2.98
C HIS A 253 6.43 0.18 3.68
N ARG A 254 5.46 1.09 3.72
CA ARG A 254 5.50 2.36 4.45
C ARG A 254 4.13 2.62 5.07
N VAL A 255 4.11 3.05 6.33
CA VAL A 255 2.89 3.52 7.01
C VAL A 255 3.11 4.97 7.39
N THR A 256 2.25 5.85 6.91
CA THR A 256 2.41 7.30 7.09
C THR A 256 1.18 7.88 7.75
N PHE A 257 1.39 8.48 8.92
CA PHE A 257 0.39 9.26 9.61
C PHE A 257 0.47 10.72 9.15
N VAL A 258 -0.67 11.31 8.83
CA VAL A 258 -0.81 12.73 8.53
C VAL A 258 -1.77 13.31 9.56
N VAL A 259 -1.27 14.19 10.43
CA VAL A 259 -2.03 14.70 11.58
C VAL A 259 -1.80 16.19 11.75
N GLU A 260 -2.87 16.97 11.59
CA GLU A 260 -2.81 18.43 11.62
C GLU A 260 -3.80 18.99 12.64
N GLY A 261 -3.45 20.15 13.20
CA GLY A 261 -4.28 20.97 14.07
C GLY A 261 -4.05 20.73 15.57
N ALA A 262 -4.16 21.81 16.34
CA ALA A 262 -3.89 21.83 17.78
C ALA A 262 -4.75 20.87 18.60
N THR A 263 -5.95 20.51 18.10
CA THR A 263 -6.84 19.52 18.76
C THR A 263 -6.24 18.12 18.82
N LYS A 264 -5.18 17.84 18.06
CA LYS A 264 -4.48 16.55 18.00
C LYS A 264 -3.33 16.43 19.01
N ALA A 265 -2.86 17.54 19.57
CA ALA A 265 -1.71 17.53 20.48
C ALA A 265 -1.86 16.57 21.69
N PRO A 266 -3.02 16.52 22.40
CA PRO A 266 -3.19 15.60 23.52
C PRO A 266 -3.09 14.12 23.14
N VAL A 267 -3.60 13.76 21.96
CA VAL A 267 -3.57 12.37 21.49
C VAL A 267 -2.21 11.99 20.97
N ILE A 268 -1.52 12.89 20.24
CA ILE A 268 -0.14 12.66 19.80
C ILE A 268 0.78 12.49 21.01
N LYS A 269 0.62 13.33 22.04
CA LYS A 269 1.33 13.16 23.32
C LYS A 269 1.14 11.77 23.89
N THR A 270 -0.12 11.32 23.92
CA THR A 270 -0.46 9.99 24.41
C THR A 270 0.19 8.88 23.57
N ILE A 271 0.14 8.99 22.25
CA ILE A 271 0.69 7.98 21.33
C ILE A 271 2.21 7.85 21.49
N MET A 272 2.91 8.98 21.64
CA MET A 272 4.37 9.04 21.62
C MET A 272 4.99 8.80 23.00
N GLU A 273 4.39 9.32 24.07
CA GLU A 273 4.95 9.27 25.43
C GLU A 273 4.34 8.16 26.28
N ARG A 274 3.16 7.65 25.91
CA ARG A 274 2.41 6.65 26.67
C ARG A 274 1.87 5.50 25.81
N PRO A 275 2.75 4.81 25.04
CA PRO A 275 2.33 3.74 24.15
C PRO A 275 1.64 2.57 24.89
N GLU A 276 1.90 2.39 26.19
CA GLU A 276 1.29 1.37 27.03
C GLU A 276 -0.23 1.47 27.15
N LYS A 277 -0.81 2.64 26.81
CA LYS A 277 -2.26 2.80 26.74
C LYS A 277 -2.91 2.04 25.59
N GLY A 278 -2.13 1.53 24.64
CA GLY A 278 -2.62 0.65 23.58
C GLY A 278 -3.63 1.32 22.66
N LEU A 279 -3.46 2.61 22.38
CA LEU A 279 -4.28 3.27 21.35
C LEU A 279 -4.04 2.60 19.99
N PRO A 280 -5.05 2.51 19.11
CA PRO A 280 -4.92 1.89 17.79
C PRO A 280 -3.71 2.42 16.98
N SER A 281 -3.52 3.74 17.01
CA SER A 281 -2.34 4.43 16.46
C SER A 281 -1.01 4.04 17.12
N SER A 282 -0.98 3.88 18.45
CA SER A 282 0.22 3.37 19.16
C SER A 282 0.55 1.94 18.75
N ILE A 283 -0.45 1.06 18.65
CA ILE A 283 -0.26 -0.33 18.24
C ILE A 283 0.36 -0.40 16.84
N VAL A 284 -0.11 0.42 15.89
CA VAL A 284 0.48 0.47 14.55
C VAL A 284 1.87 1.14 14.56
N ASN A 285 2.06 2.20 15.34
CA ASN A 285 3.36 2.87 15.48
C ASN A 285 4.46 1.91 15.96
N GLU A 286 4.14 1.04 16.92
CA GLU A 286 5.05 0.02 17.43
C GLU A 286 5.11 -1.21 16.50
N GLY A 287 3.98 -1.70 16.01
CA GLY A 287 3.88 -2.90 15.17
C GLY A 287 4.52 -2.76 13.79
N ALA A 288 4.61 -1.53 13.27
CA ALA A 288 5.27 -1.20 12.01
C ALA A 288 6.60 -0.46 12.19
N ALA A 289 7.24 -0.61 13.36
CA ALA A 289 8.51 0.03 13.70
C ALA A 289 9.52 0.02 12.53
N GLY A 290 10.14 1.18 12.27
CA GLY A 290 11.12 1.38 11.20
C GLY A 290 10.52 1.72 9.84
N ARG A 291 9.20 1.49 9.65
CA ARG A 291 8.44 1.85 8.45
C ARG A 291 7.42 2.97 8.66
N VAL A 292 7.32 3.48 9.90
CA VAL A 292 6.38 4.53 10.28
C VAL A 292 6.99 5.92 10.13
N SER A 293 6.26 6.81 9.47
CA SER A 293 6.50 8.25 9.46
C SER A 293 5.26 9.04 9.87
N TRP A 294 5.46 10.13 10.58
CA TRP A 294 4.43 11.09 10.98
C TRP A 294 4.73 12.43 10.30
N PHE A 295 3.74 12.97 9.60
CA PHE A 295 3.75 14.31 9.02
C PHE A 295 2.74 15.12 9.82
N VAL A 296 3.25 16.11 10.54
CA VAL A 296 2.47 16.86 11.53
C VAL A 296 2.78 18.34 11.47
N ASP A 297 1.79 19.18 11.71
CA ASP A 297 2.04 20.60 11.93
C ASP A 297 2.56 20.85 13.36
N ASP A 298 3.16 22.01 13.59
CA ASP A 298 3.67 22.39 14.90
C ASP A 298 2.56 22.47 15.96
N ASP A 299 1.34 22.82 15.55
CA ASP A 299 0.16 22.87 16.41
C ASP A 299 -0.21 21.49 16.98
N ALA A 300 -0.17 20.43 16.17
CA ALA A 300 -0.38 19.06 16.62
C ALA A 300 0.76 18.52 17.52
N LEU A 301 1.89 19.23 17.61
CA LEU A 301 3.03 18.89 18.48
C LEU A 301 3.17 19.76 19.73
N LYS A 302 2.19 20.62 20.01
CA LYS A 302 2.21 21.45 21.22
C LYS A 302 2.30 20.59 22.49
N ASP A 303 3.31 20.86 23.33
CA ASP A 303 3.58 20.14 24.58
C ASP A 303 3.84 18.62 24.42
N VAL A 304 4.32 18.19 23.25
CA VAL A 304 4.72 16.80 22.93
C VAL A 304 6.25 16.66 22.88
N PHE A 305 6.80 15.73 23.64
CA PHE A 305 8.22 15.41 23.64
C PHE A 305 8.57 14.38 22.56
N VAL A 306 8.92 14.85 21.36
CA VAL A 306 9.40 14.02 20.23
C VAL A 306 10.66 14.59 19.59
N ILE A 307 11.49 13.72 19.02
CA ILE A 307 12.61 14.14 18.17
C ILE A 307 12.06 14.55 16.81
N LYS A 308 11.89 15.86 16.59
CA LYS A 308 11.49 16.44 15.30
C LYS A 308 12.62 16.26 14.28
N LYS A 309 12.26 15.83 13.07
CA LYS A 309 13.16 15.78 11.91
C LYS A 309 12.73 16.82 10.90
N LYS A 310 13.71 17.52 10.31
CA LYS A 310 13.44 18.35 9.14
C LYS A 310 13.17 17.44 7.94
N TYR A 311 12.03 17.64 7.28
CA TYR A 311 11.75 16.96 6.03
C TYR A 311 12.70 17.48 4.94
N LYS A 312 13.29 16.56 4.18
CA LYS A 312 14.07 16.88 2.98
C LYS A 312 13.27 16.40 1.80
N PHE A 313 12.93 17.31 0.90
CA PHE A 313 12.27 16.96 -0.36
C PHE A 313 13.18 16.06 -1.18
N TYR A 314 12.59 15.11 -1.90
CA TYR A 314 13.36 14.23 -2.77
C TYR A 314 13.69 14.96 -4.06
N ASP A 315 14.97 15.26 -4.28
CA ASP A 315 15.43 15.77 -5.57
C ASP A 315 15.26 14.66 -6.62
N ASP A 316 14.67 15.00 -7.78
CA ASP A 316 14.49 14.08 -8.91
C ASP A 316 15.81 13.43 -9.37
N GLU A 317 16.95 14.05 -9.05
CA GLU A 317 18.29 13.59 -9.43
C GLU A 317 18.82 12.41 -8.59
N ASN A 318 18.32 12.16 -7.37
CA ASN A 318 18.79 11.04 -6.52
C ASN A 318 18.12 9.69 -6.85
N LEU A 319 17.52 9.59 -8.04
CA LEU A 319 16.90 8.38 -8.57
C LEU A 319 17.81 7.66 -9.60
N THR A 320 19.10 7.98 -9.67
CA THR A 320 20.09 7.28 -10.48
C THR A 320 21.24 6.73 -9.64
N GLU A 321 20.95 5.77 -8.75
CA GLU A 321 21.91 4.76 -8.24
C GLU A 321 21.18 3.41 -8.09
#